data_AF-A0A9D4AQU8-F1
#
_entry.id   AF-A0A9D4AQU8-F1
#
_cell.length_a   1.000
_cell.length_b   1.000
_cell.length_c   1.000
_cell.angle_alpha   90.00
_cell.angle_beta   90.00
_cell.angle_gamma   90.00
#
_symmetry.space_group_name_H-M   'P 1'
#
loop_
_entity.id
_entity.type
_entity.pdbx_description
1 polymer ?
#
loop_
_entity_poly.entity_id
_entity_poly.type
_entity_poly.pdbx_seq_one_letter_code
_entity_poly.pdbx_strand_id
1 'polypeptide(L)'
;MIESPYKAATFFGCIGTDKFGAILKKKTEEAHVDAHYYEQSDEPTGTCAACITGDNRSLVAHLAAANCYNKEKHLDLEKNWKLVEKAKVYYIASSSPLRMTATKVQYCHHSSQ
;
A
#
# COMPACT_ATOMS: atom_id res chain seq x y z
N MET A 1 8.65 -14.00 10.78
CA MET A 1 8.63 -14.97 9.67
C MET A 1 7.31 -14.75 8.94
N ILE A 2 7.31 -14.53 7.62
CA ILE A 2 6.06 -14.35 6.87
C ILE A 2 5.51 -15.75 6.60
N GLU A 3 4.44 -16.10 7.31
CA GLU A 3 3.80 -17.43 7.26
C GLU A 3 3.14 -17.66 5.89
N SER A 4 3.24 -18.88 5.37
CA SER A 4 2.53 -19.33 4.17
C SER A 4 1.01 -19.36 4.43
N PRO A 5 0.15 -19.02 3.45
CA PRO A 5 0.45 -18.76 2.05
C PRO A 5 0.91 -17.32 1.75
N TYR A 6 1.83 -17.21 0.79
CA TYR A 6 2.24 -15.94 0.19
C TYR A 6 1.06 -15.23 -0.50
N LYS A 7 1.13 -13.90 -0.61
CA LYS A 7 0.09 -13.05 -1.25
C LYS A 7 -1.28 -13.13 -0.58
N ALA A 8 -1.32 -13.42 0.72
CA ALA A 8 -2.53 -13.33 1.54
C ALA A 8 -3.03 -11.88 1.68
N ALA A 9 -2.10 -10.93 1.70
CA ALA A 9 -2.35 -9.49 1.77
C ALA A 9 -2.35 -8.84 0.39
N THR A 10 -3.34 -8.00 0.12
CA THR A 10 -3.45 -7.16 -1.09
C THR A 10 -3.29 -5.69 -0.69
N PHE A 11 -2.47 -4.94 -1.40
CA PHE A 11 -2.22 -3.53 -1.11
C PHE A 11 -2.57 -2.66 -2.30
N PHE A 12 -3.29 -1.57 -2.07
CA PHE A 12 -3.55 -0.55 -3.09
C PHE A 12 -2.91 0.78 -2.70
N GLY A 13 -2.27 1.45 -3.67
CA GLY A 13 -1.61 2.74 -3.47
C GLY A 13 -1.36 3.49 -4.76
N CYS A 14 -0.93 4.75 -4.68
CA CYS A 14 -0.46 5.53 -5.83
C CYS A 14 1.03 5.85 -5.67
N ILE A 15 1.79 5.71 -6.75
CA ILE A 15 3.23 6.02 -6.81
C ILE A 15 3.55 6.80 -8.09
N GLY A 16 4.70 7.49 -8.08
CA GLY A 16 5.27 8.08 -9.28
C GLY A 16 5.97 7.01 -10.13
N THR A 17 6.05 7.24 -11.44
CA THR A 17 6.90 6.46 -12.35
C THR A 17 8.37 6.87 -12.21
N ASP A 18 8.93 6.64 -11.01
CA ASP A 18 10.29 7.04 -10.65
C ASP A 18 11.05 5.92 -9.92
N LYS A 19 12.31 6.20 -9.59
CA LYS A 19 13.18 5.25 -8.89
C LYS A 19 12.61 4.83 -7.54
N PHE A 20 11.94 5.72 -6.80
CA PHE A 20 11.36 5.39 -5.50
C PHE A 20 10.14 4.49 -5.65
N GLY A 21 9.29 4.73 -6.64
CA GLY A 21 8.17 3.87 -6.99
C GLY A 21 8.63 2.46 -7.35
N ALA A 22 9.69 2.34 -8.14
CA ALA A 22 10.30 1.06 -8.46
C ALA A 22 10.84 0.32 -7.22
N ILE A 23 11.43 1.05 -6.26
CA ILE A 23 11.88 0.48 -4.98
C ILE A 23 10.69 -0.03 -4.17
N LEU A 24 9.61 0.74 -4.04
CA LEU A 24 8.41 0.33 -3.29
C LEU A 24 7.79 -0.95 -3.84
N LYS A 25 7.68 -1.06 -5.17
CA LYS A 25 7.23 -2.28 -5.85
C LYS A 25 8.13 -3.48 -5.56
N LYS A 26 9.45 -3.29 -5.70
CA LYS A 26 10.41 -4.36 -5.43
C LYS A 26 10.29 -4.85 -3.98
N LYS A 27 10.19 -3.94 -3.02
CA LYS A 27 10.09 -4.27 -1.59
C LYS A 27 8.79 -4.94 -1.21
N THR A 28 7.68 -4.58 -1.85
CA THR A 28 6.40 -5.27 -1.62
C THR A 28 6.37 -6.68 -2.20
N GLU A 29 6.98 -6.90 -3.38
CA GLU A 29 7.13 -8.25 -3.93
C GLU A 29 8.08 -9.11 -3.08
N GLU A 30 9.20 -8.56 -2.60
CA GLU A 30 10.11 -9.23 -1.64
C GLU A 30 9.40 -9.60 -0.33
N ALA A 31 8.39 -8.83 0.07
CA ALA A 31 7.54 -9.11 1.24
C ALA A 31 6.34 -10.03 0.92
N HIS A 32 6.24 -10.53 -0.31
CA HIS A 32 5.14 -11.38 -0.79
C HIS A 32 3.75 -10.76 -0.62
N VAL A 33 3.65 -9.44 -0.73
CA VAL A 33 2.38 -8.69 -0.73
C VAL A 33 1.90 -8.57 -2.18
N ASP A 34 0.60 -8.83 -2.41
CA ASP A 34 -0.04 -8.60 -3.70
C ASP A 34 -0.34 -7.10 -3.87
N ALA A 35 0.69 -6.33 -4.24
CA ALA A 35 0.60 -4.88 -4.34
C ALA A 35 0.18 -4.43 -5.75
N HIS A 36 -0.93 -3.69 -5.81
CA HIS A 36 -1.48 -3.08 -7.01
C HIS A 36 -1.36 -1.56 -6.89
N TYR A 37 -0.42 -0.99 -7.63
CA TYR A 37 -0.15 0.44 -7.60
C TYR A 37 -0.77 1.15 -8.80
N TYR A 38 -1.43 2.28 -8.55
CA TYR A 38 -1.71 3.29 -9.56
C TYR A 38 -0.43 4.07 -9.83
N GLU A 39 0.09 3.98 -11.04
CA GLU A 39 1.29 4.69 -11.48
C GLU A 39 0.92 5.90 -12.31
N GLN A 40 1.57 7.02 -12.02
CA GLN A 40 1.38 8.27 -12.75
C GLN A 40 2.70 9.05 -12.81
N SER A 41 2.78 10.03 -13.70
CA SER A 41 3.97 10.82 -13.99
C SER A 41 3.85 12.31 -13.65
N ASP A 42 2.70 12.74 -13.13
CA ASP A 42 2.41 14.13 -12.78
C ASP A 42 3.13 14.55 -11.50
N GLU A 43 3.23 13.65 -10.51
CA GLU A 43 3.87 13.87 -9.21
C GLU A 43 4.90 12.78 -8.88
N PRO A 44 6.01 13.10 -8.19
CA PRO A 44 6.96 12.10 -7.73
C PRO A 44 6.36 11.19 -6.65
N THR A 45 6.95 10.02 -6.44
CA THR A 45 6.58 9.13 -5.34
C THR A 45 6.74 9.83 -4.00
N GLY A 46 5.72 9.71 -3.15
CA GLY A 46 5.72 10.31 -1.80
C GLY A 46 6.88 9.81 -0.94
N THR A 47 7.37 10.69 -0.07
CA THR A 47 8.51 10.42 0.80
C THR A 47 8.20 10.83 2.24
N CYS A 48 8.90 10.22 3.20
CA CYS A 48 8.80 10.61 4.61
C CYS A 48 10.21 10.80 5.17
N ALA A 49 10.49 12.00 5.67
CA ALA A 49 11.72 12.27 6.41
C ALA A 49 11.52 11.85 7.86
N ALA A 50 12.37 10.94 8.34
CA ALA A 50 12.43 10.55 9.74
C ALA A 50 13.62 11.26 10.41
N CYS A 51 13.33 12.30 11.18
CA CYS A 51 14.30 13.04 11.97
C CYS A 51 14.50 12.33 13.31
N ILE A 52 15.67 11.71 13.50
CA ILE A 52 15.98 10.87 14.67
C ILE A 52 16.86 11.66 15.64
N THR A 53 16.44 11.77 16.91
CA THR A 53 17.20 12.43 17.98
C THR A 53 17.21 11.57 19.24
N GLY A 54 18.30 10.82 19.45
CA GLY A 54 18.36 9.78 20.48
C GLY A 54 17.28 8.72 20.22
N ASP A 55 16.39 8.54 21.20
CA ASP A 55 15.26 7.62 21.09
C ASP A 55 14.01 8.24 20.42
N ASN A 56 14.04 9.54 20.13
CA ASN A 56 12.90 10.25 19.54
C ASN A 56 12.92 10.18 18.01
N ARG A 57 11.72 10.16 17.42
CA ARG A 57 11.52 10.21 15.96
C ARG A 57 10.43 11.22 15.63
N SER A 58 10.77 12.23 14.83
CA SER A 58 9.80 13.14 14.21
C SER A 58 9.66 12.79 12.73
N LEU A 59 8.43 12.64 12.25
CA LEU A 59 8.12 12.19 10.90
C LEU A 59 7.50 13.34 10.10
N VAL A 60 8.11 13.67 8.96
CA VAL A 60 7.60 14.70 8.04
C VAL A 60 7.24 14.00 6.73
N ALA A 61 5.95 13.87 6.45
CA ALA A 61 5.45 13.19 5.25
C ALA A 61 5.18 14.19 4.13
N HIS A 62 5.80 13.96 2.97
CA HIS A 62 5.49 14.64 1.72
C HIS A 62 4.73 13.66 0.82
N LEU A 63 3.41 13.82 0.73
CA LEU A 63 2.53 12.82 0.11
C LEU A 63 2.73 12.68 -1.41
N ALA A 64 2.93 13.79 -2.13
CA ALA A 64 3.13 13.82 -3.60
C ALA A 64 2.16 12.86 -4.34
N ALA A 65 2.67 11.90 -5.13
CA ALA A 65 1.89 10.90 -5.85
C ALA A 65 0.82 10.19 -4.99
N ALA A 66 1.08 9.97 -3.69
CA ALA A 66 0.13 9.29 -2.82
C ALA A 66 -1.20 10.07 -2.66
N ASN A 67 -1.17 11.40 -2.83
CA ASN A 67 -2.37 12.24 -2.82
C ASN A 67 -3.15 12.20 -4.15
N CYS A 68 -2.51 11.72 -5.22
CA CYS A 68 -3.07 11.67 -6.58
C CYS A 68 -3.83 10.37 -6.86
N TYR A 69 -4.20 9.60 -5.81
CA TYR A 69 -4.93 8.36 -6.00
C TYR A 69 -6.31 8.62 -6.61
N ASN A 70 -6.55 8.01 -7.78
CA ASN A 70 -7.81 8.10 -8.50
C ASN A 70 -8.58 6.78 -8.38
N LYS A 71 -9.68 6.79 -7.62
CA LYS A 71 -10.51 5.60 -7.39
C LYS A 71 -11.12 5.05 -8.70
N GLU A 72 -11.63 5.92 -9.57
CA GLU A 72 -12.37 5.53 -10.76
C GLU A 72 -11.43 4.88 -11.79
N LYS A 73 -10.20 5.38 -11.87
CA LYS A 73 -9.17 4.86 -12.78
C LYS A 73 -8.41 3.66 -12.24
N HIS A 74 -8.60 3.28 -10.98
CA HIS A 74 -7.81 2.21 -10.35
C HIS A 74 -8.63 1.27 -9.47
N LEU A 75 -9.30 1.76 -8.43
CA LEU A 75 -10.05 0.93 -7.49
C LEU A 75 -11.32 0.34 -8.12
N ASP A 76 -12.06 1.16 -8.86
CA ASP A 76 -13.37 0.81 -9.44
C ASP A 76 -13.24 -0.05 -10.71
N LEU A 77 -12.00 -0.33 -11.15
CA LEU A 77 -11.74 -1.30 -12.21
C LEU A 77 -12.16 -2.69 -11.74
N GLU A 78 -12.98 -3.38 -12.53
CA GLU A 78 -13.53 -4.71 -12.18
C GLU A 78 -12.45 -5.70 -11.70
N LYS A 79 -11.28 -5.70 -12.35
CA LYS A 79 -10.14 -6.56 -11.97
C LYS A 79 -9.63 -6.30 -10.54
N ASN A 80 -9.62 -5.04 -10.10
CA ASN A 80 -9.11 -4.63 -8.79
C ASN A 80 -10.22 -4.74 -7.74
N TRP A 81 -11.45 -4.40 -8.10
CA TRP A 81 -12.62 -4.53 -7.24
C TRP A 81 -12.88 -5.99 -6.82
N LYS A 82 -12.66 -6.97 -7.72
CA LYS A 82 -12.72 -8.40 -7.37
C LYS A 82 -11.79 -8.80 -6.20
N LEU A 83 -10.65 -8.13 -6.05
CA LEU A 83 -9.72 -8.38 -4.94
C LEU A 83 -10.26 -7.81 -3.62
N VAL A 84 -10.98 -6.69 -3.71
CA VAL A 84 -11.72 -6.10 -2.58
C VAL A 84 -12.83 -7.05 -2.15
N GLU A 85 -13.69 -7.50 -3.07
CA GLU A 85 -14.80 -8.43 -2.77
C GLU A 85 -14.33 -9.76 -2.15
N LYS A 86 -13.14 -10.24 -2.54
CA LYS A 86 -12.53 -11.45 -1.97
C LYS A 86 -12.00 -11.24 -0.54
N ALA A 87 -11.81 -10.00 -0.08
CA ALA A 87 -11.20 -9.70 1.21
C ALA A 87 -12.17 -9.91 2.38
N LYS A 88 -11.65 -10.48 3.48
CA LYS A 88 -12.41 -10.71 4.72
C LYS A 88 -12.20 -9.60 5.76
N VAL A 89 -11.09 -8.88 5.67
CA VAL A 89 -10.68 -7.84 6.62
C VAL A 89 -10.04 -6.70 5.84
N TYR A 90 -10.37 -5.47 6.23
CA TYR A 90 -9.82 -4.25 5.65
C TYR A 90 -9.10 -3.45 6.72
N TYR A 91 -7.89 -2.98 6.39
CA TYR A 91 -7.16 -2.03 7.22
C TYR A 91 -6.79 -0.80 6.37
N ILE A 92 -7.14 0.38 6.86
CA ILE A 92 -6.86 1.67 6.22
C ILE A 92 -6.26 2.57 7.28
N ALA A 93 -5.03 3.03 7.08
CA ALA A 93 -4.39 3.96 7.99
C ALA A 93 -5.02 5.36 7.87
N SER A 94 -5.19 6.05 9.00
CA SER A 94 -5.84 7.37 9.08
C SER A 94 -5.06 8.49 8.37
N SER A 95 -3.77 8.31 8.10
CA SER A 95 -2.94 9.26 7.35
C SER A 95 -3.30 9.36 5.86
N SER A 96 -4.14 8.46 5.36
CA SER A 96 -4.70 8.55 4.01
C SER A 96 -5.84 9.56 3.99
N PRO A 97 -5.79 10.64 3.19
CA PRO A 97 -6.85 11.65 3.15
C PRO A 97 -8.11 11.09 2.47
N LEU A 98 -8.92 10.29 3.18
CA LEU A 98 -10.25 9.77 2.81
C LEU A 98 -10.40 9.15 1.40
N ARG A 99 -9.30 8.92 0.68
CA ARG A 99 -9.19 8.24 -0.61
C ARG A 99 -8.53 6.91 -0.32
N MET A 100 -9.35 5.87 -0.16
CA MET A 100 -8.99 4.57 0.39
C MET A 100 -7.74 3.95 -0.26
N THR A 101 -6.67 3.82 0.53
CA THR A 101 -5.62 2.81 0.31
C THR A 101 -5.89 1.67 1.30
N ALA A 102 -6.65 0.68 0.85
CA ALA A 102 -6.88 -0.53 1.62
C ALA A 102 -5.60 -1.37 1.63
N THR A 103 -5.01 -1.51 2.80
CA THR A 103 -4.04 -2.57 3.07
C THR A 103 -4.85 -3.74 3.63
N LYS A 104 -5.04 -4.79 2.83
CA LYS A 104 -5.67 -6.03 3.30
C LYS A 104 -4.64 -6.79 4.13
N VAL A 105 -4.92 -7.02 5.41
CA VAL A 105 -4.20 -8.00 6.22
C VAL A 105 -5.10 -9.23 6.37
N GLN A 106 -4.80 -10.30 5.64
CA GLN A 106 -5.45 -11.57 5.86
C GLN A 106 -4.82 -12.21 7.10
N TYR A 107 -5.48 -12.09 8.25
CA TYR A 107 -5.16 -12.92 9.41
C TYR A 107 -5.44 -14.38 9.02
N CYS A 108 -4.40 -15.21 8.98
CA CYS A 108 -4.55 -16.66 8.83
C CYS A 108 -5.32 -17.19 10.04
N HIS A 109 -6.60 -17.49 9.84
CA HIS A 109 -7.38 -18.29 10.77
C HIS A 109 -6.96 -19.75 10.54
N HIS A 110 -5.81 -20.15 11.08
CA HIS A 110 -5.39 -21.56 11.25
C HIS A 110 -4.48 -21.67 12.48
N SER A 111 -5.00 -21.28 13.63
CA SER A 111 -4.72 -22.01 14.86
C SER A 111 -5.93 -22.93 15.10
N SER A 112 -5.68 -24.24 15.17
CA SER A 112 -6.61 -25.37 15.34
C SER A 112 -7.11 -26.05 14.06
N GLN A 113 -6.28 -26.91 13.46
CA GLN A 113 -6.54 -28.36 13.45
C GLN A 113 -5.21 -29.10 13.59
#